data_AF-A0A954YI92-F1
#
_entry.id   AF-A0A954YI92-F1
#
_cell.length_a   1.000
_cell.length_b   1.000
_cell.length_c   1.000
_cell.angle_alpha   90.00
_cell.angle_beta   90.00
_cell.angle_gamma   90.00
#
_symmetry.space_group_name_H-M   'P 1'
#
loop_
_entity.id
_entity.type
_entity.pdbx_description
1 polymer ?
#
loop_
_entity_poly.entity_id
_entity_poly.type
_entity_poly.pdbx_seq_one_letter_code
_entity_poly.pdbx_strand_id
1 'polypeptide(L)'
;DVRETLYRLRRNPRTAHTPIGILAAVDDRSRAEQLAAEIGFSHVFVEPQDDKAAQYCVDTLQTLLPRDVPVGDERTSMAREALELLHVLASDATRRQEMWRYQVAIEHAARHPQLHEAAIKLLVDFGTPSSQTALVNLASLSGLAMPVRSVAAQGFAASVGRHGVLLTTKQILQQYDRYNASEAAAPETQKLLASLLDAIESPRLAEQDNPPSE
;
A
#
# COMPACT_ATOMS: atom_id res chain seq x y z
N ASP A 1 6.87 20.54 20.09
CA ASP A 1 8.17 20.27 20.74
C ASP A 1 8.94 19.29 19.84
N VAL A 2 10.16 19.63 19.44
CA VAL A 2 11.00 18.81 18.54
C VAL A 2 11.33 17.47 19.16
N ARG A 3 11.59 17.43 20.47
CA ARG A 3 11.93 16.20 21.20
C ARG A 3 10.81 15.16 21.10
N GLU A 4 9.58 15.56 21.39
CA GLU A 4 8.40 14.69 21.32
C GLU A 4 8.18 14.13 19.91
N THR A 5 8.35 14.96 18.87
CA THR A 5 8.25 14.51 17.48
C THR A 5 9.29 13.44 17.15
N LEU A 6 10.53 13.65 17.55
CA LEU A 6 11.61 12.69 17.33
C LEU A 6 11.37 11.37 18.07
N TYR A 7 10.91 11.42 19.32
CA TYR A 7 10.52 10.21 20.06
C TYR A 7 9.38 9.44 19.38
N ARG A 8 8.38 10.14 18.86
CA ARG A 8 7.28 9.49 18.10
C ARG A 8 7.78 8.81 16.83
N LEU A 9 8.69 9.45 16.10
CA LEU A 9 9.31 8.88 14.91
C LEU A 9 10.14 7.64 15.25
N ARG A 10 10.89 7.66 16.36
CA ARG A 10 11.68 6.49 16.79
C ARG A 10 10.82 5.33 17.29
N ARG A 11 9.67 5.62 17.89
CA ARG A 11 8.74 4.60 18.40
C ARG A 11 7.95 3.90 17.29
N ASN A 12 7.86 4.51 16.10
CA ASN A 12 7.21 3.90 14.95
C ASN A 12 8.20 3.01 14.19
N PRO A 13 7.96 1.69 14.06
CA PRO A 13 8.86 0.77 13.36
C PRO A 13 9.18 1.18 11.91
N ARG A 14 8.26 1.90 11.25
CA ARG A 14 8.42 2.37 9.87
C ARG A 14 9.48 3.47 9.72
N THR A 15 9.78 4.19 10.80
CA THR A 15 10.70 5.33 10.83
C THR A 15 11.81 5.19 11.87
N ALA A 16 11.82 4.08 12.63
CA ALA A 16 12.74 3.85 13.73
C ALA A 16 14.21 3.98 13.32
N HIS A 17 14.56 3.51 12.11
CA HIS A 17 15.93 3.51 11.57
C HIS A 17 16.14 4.57 10.48
N THR A 18 15.17 5.45 10.24
CA THR A 18 15.34 6.53 9.25
C THR A 18 16.30 7.58 9.82
N PRO A 19 17.40 7.93 9.12
CA PRO A 19 18.26 9.03 9.54
C PRO A 19 17.47 10.34 9.58
N ILE A 20 17.65 11.14 10.63
CA ILE A 20 16.94 12.40 10.80
C ILE A 20 17.93 13.56 10.88
N GLY A 21 17.80 14.52 9.96
CA GLY A 21 18.48 15.81 10.04
C GLY A 21 17.67 16.80 10.88
N ILE A 22 18.30 17.38 11.91
CA ILE A 22 17.71 18.46 12.71
C ILE A 22 18.30 19.77 12.21
N LEU A 23 17.48 20.62 11.59
CA LEU A 23 17.89 21.96 11.21
C LEU A 23 17.79 22.87 12.44
N ALA A 24 18.90 23.46 12.85
CA ALA A 24 18.96 24.37 13.98
C ALA A 24 19.62 25.70 13.59
N ALA A 25 19.10 26.79 14.14
CA ALA A 25 19.79 28.07 14.13
C ALA A 25 21.12 27.96 14.88
N VAL A 26 22.07 28.83 14.57
CA VAL A 26 23.42 28.82 15.18
C VAL A 26 23.33 28.88 16.71
N ASP A 27 22.43 29.71 17.24
CA ASP A 27 22.27 29.92 18.68
C ASP A 27 21.65 28.71 19.41
N ASP A 28 20.90 27.86 18.70
CA ASP A 28 20.24 26.67 19.25
C ASP A 28 21.03 25.37 18.98
N ARG A 29 22.17 25.46 18.28
CA ARG A 29 22.93 24.31 17.81
C ARG A 29 23.33 23.36 18.94
N SER A 30 23.89 23.88 20.04
CA SER A 30 24.35 23.03 21.16
C SER A 30 23.22 22.24 21.80
N ARG A 31 22.02 22.84 21.89
CA ARG A 31 20.83 22.15 22.40
C ARG A 31 20.34 21.08 21.44
N ALA A 32 20.35 21.37 20.14
CA ALA A 32 19.99 20.39 19.11
C ALA A 32 20.98 19.22 19.07
N GLU A 33 22.28 19.47 19.29
CA GLU A 33 23.33 18.44 19.30
C GLU A 33 23.15 17.47 20.49
N GLN A 34 22.81 18.01 21.66
CA GLN A 34 22.44 17.18 22.82
C GLN A 34 21.24 16.28 22.51
N LEU A 35 20.21 16.83 21.87
CA LEU A 35 19.02 16.07 21.49
C LEU A 35 19.34 14.99 20.43
N ALA A 36 20.20 15.29 19.45
CA ALA A 36 20.61 14.33 18.42
C ALA A 36 21.38 13.15 19.02
N ALA A 37 22.24 13.41 20.01
CA ALA A 37 22.99 12.37 20.71
C ALA A 37 22.09 11.42 21.51
N GLU A 38 20.96 11.91 22.04
CA GLU A 38 19.99 11.10 22.80
C GLU A 38 19.16 10.14 21.91
N ILE A 39 18.91 10.50 20.65
CA ILE A 39 17.83 9.90 19.84
C ILE A 39 18.33 8.89 18.80
N GLY A 40 19.64 8.81 18.56
CA GLY A 40 20.26 7.87 17.62
C GLY A 40 19.87 8.11 16.15
N PHE A 41 20.74 7.78 15.20
CA PHE A 41 20.51 8.02 13.76
C PHE A 41 20.09 9.47 13.43
N SER A 42 20.65 10.44 14.15
CA SER A 42 20.30 11.85 14.02
C SER A 42 21.55 12.71 13.91
N HIS A 43 21.48 13.77 13.11
CA HIS A 43 22.56 14.74 12.97
C HIS A 43 22.00 16.15 12.88
N VAL A 44 22.73 17.11 13.42
CA VAL A 44 22.33 18.52 13.41
C VAL A 44 23.00 19.22 12.25
N PHE A 45 22.22 19.94 11.47
CA PHE A 45 22.72 20.81 10.42
C PHE A 45 22.33 22.26 10.72
N VAL A 46 23.19 23.17 10.26
CA VAL A 46 22.76 24.56 10.06
C VAL A 46 21.93 24.59 8.77
N GLU A 47 20.93 25.47 8.72
CA GLU A 47 20.05 25.59 7.56
C GLU A 47 20.85 25.77 6.25
N PRO A 48 20.71 24.85 5.29
CA PRO A 48 21.47 24.90 4.04
C PRO A 48 21.00 26.10 3.20
N GLN A 49 21.97 26.91 2.74
CA GLN A 49 21.69 28.12 1.95
C GLN A 49 21.78 27.89 0.43
N ASP A 50 22.27 26.71 0.01
CA ASP A 50 22.41 26.33 -1.39
C ASP A 50 22.25 24.81 -1.59
N ASP A 51 22.14 24.39 -2.85
CA ASP A 51 21.96 22.99 -3.24
C ASP A 51 23.14 22.09 -2.82
N LYS A 52 24.36 22.64 -2.76
CA LYS A 52 25.55 21.87 -2.36
C LYS A 52 25.52 21.57 -0.86
N ALA A 53 25.12 22.55 -0.05
CA ALA A 53 24.92 22.39 1.38
C ALA A 53 23.76 21.41 1.65
N ALA A 54 22.67 21.47 0.88
CA ALA A 54 21.58 20.50 0.98
C ALA A 54 22.05 19.07 0.62
N GLN A 55 22.84 18.90 -0.45
CA GLN A 55 23.39 17.60 -0.84
C GLN A 55 24.34 17.05 0.24
N TYR A 56 25.20 17.89 0.83
CA TYR A 56 26.05 17.49 1.95
C TYR A 56 25.24 16.96 3.15
N CYS A 57 24.08 17.58 3.44
CA CYS A 57 23.19 17.09 4.49
C CYS A 57 22.67 15.68 4.17
N VAL A 58 22.24 15.44 2.93
CA VAL A 58 21.77 14.13 2.48
C VAL A 58 22.87 13.08 2.57
N ASP A 59 24.06 13.37 2.04
CA ASP A 59 25.20 12.44 2.04
C ASP A 59 25.60 12.08 3.48
N THR A 60 25.64 13.07 4.37
CA THR A 60 25.92 12.85 5.80
C THR A 60 24.87 11.94 6.44
N LEU A 61 23.59 12.17 6.19
CA LEU A 61 22.52 11.31 6.71
C LEU A 61 22.61 9.88 6.18
N GLN A 62 23.04 9.68 4.92
CA GLN A 62 23.25 8.35 4.37
C GLN A 62 24.35 7.58 5.09
N THR A 63 25.42 8.25 5.54
CA THR A 63 26.50 7.61 6.32
C THR A 63 26.08 7.16 7.72
N LEU A 64 24.98 7.68 8.25
CA LEU A 64 24.44 7.26 9.55
C LEU A 64 23.68 5.94 9.48
N LEU A 65 23.28 5.50 8.27
CA LEU A 65 22.62 4.21 8.11
C LEU A 65 23.59 3.08 8.52
N PRO A 66 23.14 2.09 9.30
CA PRO A 66 23.90 0.86 9.49
C PRO A 66 24.21 0.25 8.12
N ARG A 67 25.41 -0.33 7.98
CA ARG A 67 25.89 -0.92 6.72
C ARG A 67 24.96 -2.00 6.16
N ASP A 68 24.15 -2.62 7.02
CA ASP A 68 23.26 -3.72 6.68
C ASP A 68 21.79 -3.27 6.53
N VAL A 69 21.49 -1.96 6.47
CA VAL A 69 20.13 -1.50 6.17
C VAL A 69 19.91 -1.58 4.66
N PRO A 70 18.90 -2.34 4.20
CA PRO A 70 18.65 -2.50 2.78
C PRO A 70 18.34 -1.15 2.13
N VAL A 71 18.96 -0.88 0.99
CA VAL A 71 18.71 0.32 0.17
C VAL A 71 17.60 0.05 -0.86
N GLY A 72 17.16 1.06 -1.62
CA GLY A 72 15.93 1.07 -2.42
C GLY A 72 15.56 -0.26 -3.11
N ASP A 73 16.40 -0.74 -4.02
CA ASP A 73 16.11 -1.97 -4.78
C ASP A 73 16.11 -3.22 -3.91
N GLU A 74 17.00 -3.29 -2.92
CA GLU A 74 17.07 -4.38 -1.96
C GLU A 74 15.81 -4.44 -1.10
N ARG A 75 15.31 -3.28 -0.63
CA ARG A 75 14.04 -3.17 0.10
C ARG A 75 12.87 -3.66 -0.74
N THR A 76 12.83 -3.33 -2.02
CA THR A 76 11.78 -3.81 -2.92
C THR A 76 11.90 -5.33 -3.13
N SER A 77 13.12 -5.86 -3.29
CA SER A 77 13.35 -7.30 -3.41
C SER A 77 12.86 -8.05 -2.16
N MET A 78 13.25 -7.58 -0.98
CA MET A 78 12.81 -8.15 0.30
C MET A 78 11.31 -8.02 0.50
N ALA A 79 10.69 -6.90 0.09
CA ALA A 79 9.25 -6.74 0.16
C ALA A 79 8.51 -7.74 -0.75
N ARG A 80 9.06 -8.02 -1.94
CA ARG A 80 8.51 -9.05 -2.84
C ARG A 80 8.60 -10.43 -2.23
N GLU A 81 9.78 -10.80 -1.72
CA GLU A 81 9.99 -12.10 -1.05
C GLU A 81 9.07 -12.26 0.17
N ALA A 82 8.90 -11.20 0.97
CA ALA A 82 7.97 -11.20 2.09
C ALA A 82 6.52 -11.44 1.65
N LEU A 83 6.07 -10.84 0.54
CA LEU A 83 4.73 -11.08 -0.01
C LEU A 83 4.56 -12.53 -0.49
N GLU A 84 5.59 -13.11 -1.11
CA GLU A 84 5.57 -14.52 -1.53
C GLU A 84 5.50 -15.47 -0.33
N LEU A 85 6.30 -15.23 0.70
CA LEU A 85 6.26 -15.98 1.95
C LEU A 85 4.89 -15.86 2.64
N LEU A 86 4.33 -14.65 2.70
CA LEU A 86 2.99 -14.42 3.23
C LEU A 86 1.93 -15.18 2.45
N HIS A 87 2.06 -15.28 1.12
CA HIS A 87 1.13 -16.04 0.28
C HIS A 87 1.20 -17.54 0.59
N VAL A 88 2.40 -18.10 0.73
CA VAL A 88 2.59 -19.49 1.16
C VAL A 88 1.94 -19.72 2.53
N LEU A 89 2.18 -18.82 3.50
CA LEU A 89 1.59 -18.92 4.83
C LEU A 89 0.06 -18.79 4.83
N ALA A 90 -0.49 -17.94 3.96
CA ALA A 90 -1.93 -17.74 3.82
C ALA A 90 -2.67 -18.94 3.21
N SER A 91 -1.94 -19.94 2.68
CA SER A 91 -2.54 -21.20 2.20
C SER A 91 -3.32 -21.92 3.31
N ASP A 92 -2.88 -21.81 4.56
CA ASP A 92 -3.58 -22.34 5.73
C ASP A 92 -4.64 -21.33 6.23
N ALA A 93 -5.87 -21.81 6.49
CA ALA A 93 -6.98 -20.93 6.87
C ALA A 93 -6.78 -20.21 8.21
N THR A 94 -6.16 -20.87 9.19
CA THR A 94 -5.91 -20.28 10.52
C THR A 94 -4.84 -19.21 10.42
N ARG A 95 -3.73 -19.52 9.73
CA ARG A 95 -2.65 -18.56 9.50
C ARG A 95 -3.11 -17.39 8.66
N ARG A 96 -3.98 -17.61 7.67
CA ARG A 96 -4.54 -16.53 6.84
C ARG A 96 -5.23 -15.46 7.67
N GLN A 97 -6.04 -15.85 8.65
CA GLN A 97 -6.70 -14.91 9.55
C GLN A 97 -5.68 -14.10 10.37
N GLU A 98 -4.62 -14.74 10.84
CA GLU A 98 -3.54 -14.03 11.53
C GLU A 98 -2.85 -13.00 10.64
N MET A 99 -2.74 -13.26 9.33
CA MET A 99 -2.09 -12.36 8.37
C MET A 99 -2.92 -11.13 8.04
N TRP A 100 -4.21 -11.08 8.38
CA TRP A 100 -5.05 -9.88 8.21
C TRP A 100 -4.48 -8.66 8.93
N ARG A 101 -3.66 -8.84 9.97
CA ARG A 101 -2.92 -7.74 10.62
C ARG A 101 -2.03 -6.94 9.65
N TYR A 102 -1.64 -7.55 8.53
CA TYR A 102 -0.83 -6.93 7.48
C TYR A 102 -1.63 -6.37 6.31
N GLN A 103 -2.97 -6.42 6.36
CA GLN A 103 -3.88 -5.96 5.31
C GLN A 103 -3.48 -4.58 4.76
N VAL A 104 -3.31 -3.59 5.64
CA VAL A 104 -2.97 -2.22 5.24
C VAL A 104 -1.63 -2.16 4.50
N ALA A 105 -0.63 -2.93 4.93
CA ALA A 105 0.67 -2.97 4.26
C ALA A 105 0.57 -3.59 2.86
N ILE A 106 -0.24 -4.65 2.71
CA ILE A 106 -0.49 -5.31 1.43
C ILE A 106 -1.27 -4.39 0.48
N GLU A 107 -2.28 -3.68 0.97
CA GLU A 107 -3.03 -2.70 0.18
C GLU A 107 -2.14 -1.56 -0.34
N HIS A 108 -1.17 -1.11 0.45
CA HIS A 108 -0.14 -0.17 -0.02
C HIS A 108 0.78 -0.79 -1.07
N ALA A 109 1.25 -2.03 -0.84
CA ALA A 109 2.10 -2.74 -1.79
C ALA A 109 1.38 -2.98 -3.14
N ALA A 110 0.06 -3.17 -3.13
CA ALA A 110 -0.76 -3.32 -4.33
C ALA A 110 -0.72 -2.09 -5.26
N ARG A 111 -0.37 -0.91 -4.73
CA ARG A 111 -0.21 0.33 -5.51
C ARG A 111 1.22 0.55 -6.00
N HIS A 112 2.17 -0.26 -5.56
CA HIS A 112 3.57 -0.12 -5.93
C HIS A 112 3.89 -0.89 -7.23
N PRO A 113 4.43 -0.25 -8.28
CA PRO A 113 4.64 -0.88 -9.59
C PRO A 113 5.48 -2.17 -9.59
N GLN A 114 6.38 -2.34 -8.63
CA GLN A 114 7.24 -3.53 -8.55
C GLN A 114 6.69 -4.64 -7.65
N LEU A 115 5.56 -4.39 -6.96
CA LEU A 115 4.98 -5.30 -5.94
C LEU A 115 3.50 -5.65 -6.21
N HIS A 116 2.82 -4.92 -7.12
CA HIS A 116 1.37 -5.01 -7.25
C HIS A 116 0.87 -6.43 -7.54
N GLU A 117 1.56 -7.21 -8.39
CA GLU A 117 1.11 -8.56 -8.73
C GLU A 117 1.07 -9.49 -7.52
N ALA A 118 2.15 -9.50 -6.72
CA ALA A 118 2.24 -10.33 -5.52
C ALA A 118 1.23 -9.88 -4.45
N ALA A 119 1.07 -8.57 -4.28
CA ALA A 119 0.11 -8.01 -3.34
C ALA A 119 -1.35 -8.27 -3.75
N ILE A 120 -1.69 -8.16 -5.05
CA ILE A 120 -3.03 -8.47 -5.56
C ILE A 120 -3.38 -9.93 -5.29
N LYS A 121 -2.48 -10.88 -5.56
CA LYS A 121 -2.71 -12.31 -5.25
C LYS A 121 -3.08 -12.53 -3.79
N LEU A 122 -2.35 -11.92 -2.87
CA LEU A 122 -2.65 -11.96 -1.43
C LEU A 122 -4.02 -11.36 -1.09
N LEU A 123 -4.38 -10.21 -1.68
CA LEU A 123 -5.69 -9.61 -1.45
C LEU A 123 -6.82 -10.54 -1.91
N VAL A 124 -6.64 -11.23 -3.04
CA VAL A 124 -7.60 -12.25 -3.52
C VAL A 124 -7.76 -13.34 -2.49
N ASP A 125 -6.66 -13.91 -1.98
CA ASP A 125 -6.71 -15.01 -1.02
C ASP A 125 -7.27 -14.60 0.33
N PHE A 126 -6.99 -13.37 0.77
CA PHE A 126 -7.48 -12.88 2.05
C PHE A 126 -9.00 -12.81 2.08
N GLY A 127 -9.64 -12.50 0.94
CA GLY A 127 -11.09 -12.58 0.81
C GLY A 127 -11.84 -11.75 1.85
N THR A 128 -11.30 -10.60 2.26
CA THR A 128 -11.95 -9.69 3.23
C THR A 128 -12.72 -8.59 2.50
N PRO A 129 -13.70 -7.93 3.17
CA PRO A 129 -14.35 -6.73 2.62
C PRO A 129 -13.33 -5.64 2.24
N SER A 130 -12.28 -5.47 3.04
CA SER A 130 -11.20 -4.52 2.76
C SER A 130 -10.41 -4.90 1.51
N SER A 131 -10.09 -6.20 1.34
CA SER A 131 -9.38 -6.69 0.15
C SER A 131 -10.18 -6.47 -1.12
N GLN A 132 -11.46 -6.82 -1.15
CA GLN A 132 -12.31 -6.58 -2.31
C GLN A 132 -12.42 -5.08 -2.62
N THR A 133 -12.59 -4.25 -1.59
CA THR A 133 -12.61 -2.79 -1.74
C THR A 133 -11.30 -2.26 -2.34
N ALA A 134 -10.15 -2.76 -1.88
CA ALA A 134 -8.84 -2.37 -2.38
C ALA A 134 -8.65 -2.77 -3.86
N LEU A 135 -9.04 -3.98 -4.24
CA LEU A 135 -8.96 -4.47 -5.62
C LEU A 135 -9.81 -3.64 -6.58
N VAL A 136 -11.07 -3.37 -6.21
CA VAL A 136 -11.99 -2.52 -6.99
C VAL A 136 -11.43 -1.12 -7.14
N ASN A 137 -10.98 -0.50 -6.05
CA ASN A 137 -10.41 0.84 -6.09
C ASN A 137 -9.15 0.92 -6.95
N LEU A 138 -8.29 -0.11 -6.91
CA LEU A 138 -7.09 -0.19 -7.74
C LEU A 138 -7.45 -0.32 -9.23
N ALA A 139 -8.43 -1.14 -9.56
CA ALA A 139 -8.94 -1.30 -10.93
C ALA A 139 -9.58 0.00 -11.46
N SER A 140 -10.29 0.73 -10.61
CA SER A 140 -10.97 1.99 -10.98
C SER A 140 -10.08 3.22 -11.02
N LEU A 141 -8.81 3.14 -10.61
CA LEU A 141 -7.95 4.31 -10.54
C LEU A 141 -7.41 4.70 -11.92
N SER A 142 -7.96 5.76 -12.51
CA SER A 142 -7.61 6.22 -13.87
C SER A 142 -6.14 6.63 -14.04
N GLY A 143 -5.46 7.03 -12.97
CA GLY A 143 -4.03 7.38 -12.99
C GLY A 143 -3.08 6.18 -13.11
N LEU A 144 -3.58 4.94 -13.04
CA LEU A 144 -2.75 3.74 -13.21
C LEU A 144 -2.76 3.23 -14.65
N ALA A 145 -1.65 2.63 -15.06
CA ALA A 145 -1.56 1.96 -16.34
C ALA A 145 -2.58 0.81 -16.46
N MET A 146 -3.14 0.64 -17.66
CA MET A 146 -4.17 -0.37 -17.94
C MET A 146 -3.79 -1.81 -17.51
N PRO A 147 -2.54 -2.29 -17.69
CA PRO A 147 -2.17 -3.63 -17.25
C PRO A 147 -2.38 -3.85 -15.75
N VAL A 148 -1.99 -2.88 -14.90
CA VAL A 148 -2.15 -2.95 -13.44
C VAL A 148 -3.63 -2.98 -13.07
N ARG A 149 -4.43 -2.12 -13.70
CA ARG A 149 -5.88 -2.04 -13.46
C ARG A 149 -6.57 -3.34 -13.86
N SER A 150 -6.19 -3.94 -14.98
CA SER A 150 -6.74 -5.19 -15.48
C SER A 150 -6.45 -6.36 -14.54
N VAL A 151 -5.22 -6.47 -14.04
CA VAL A 151 -4.85 -7.49 -13.03
C VAL A 151 -5.67 -7.32 -11.75
N ALA A 152 -5.90 -6.08 -11.31
CA ALA A 152 -6.75 -5.81 -10.15
C ALA A 152 -8.22 -6.20 -10.38
N ALA A 153 -8.76 -5.93 -11.58
CA ALA A 153 -10.13 -6.30 -11.94
C ALA A 153 -10.31 -7.83 -11.99
N GLN A 154 -9.36 -8.54 -12.59
CA GLN A 154 -9.34 -10.01 -12.60
C GLN A 154 -9.22 -10.57 -11.18
N GLY A 155 -8.36 -9.96 -10.35
CA GLY A 155 -8.23 -10.32 -8.93
C GLY A 155 -9.55 -10.12 -8.17
N PHE A 156 -10.23 -9.00 -8.39
CA PHE A 156 -11.55 -8.77 -7.79
C PHE A 156 -12.57 -9.83 -8.21
N ALA A 157 -12.69 -10.14 -9.49
CA ALA A 157 -13.58 -11.18 -9.99
C ALA A 157 -13.27 -12.55 -9.37
N ALA A 158 -11.98 -12.91 -9.28
CA ALA A 158 -11.55 -14.14 -8.62
C ALA A 158 -11.89 -14.17 -7.11
N SER A 159 -11.75 -13.03 -6.43
CA SER A 159 -12.11 -12.89 -5.02
C SER A 159 -13.61 -13.05 -4.82
N VAL A 160 -14.44 -12.43 -5.69
CA VAL A 160 -15.90 -12.61 -5.65
C VAL A 160 -16.29 -14.05 -5.93
N GLY A 161 -15.69 -14.69 -6.93
CA GLY A 161 -15.96 -16.10 -7.24
C GLY A 161 -15.63 -17.06 -6.09
N ARG A 162 -14.63 -16.74 -5.26
CA ARG A 162 -14.23 -17.58 -4.10
C ARG A 162 -14.95 -17.22 -2.80
N HIS A 163 -15.27 -15.96 -2.58
CA HIS A 163 -15.70 -15.44 -1.27
C HIS A 163 -17.08 -14.77 -1.31
N GLY A 164 -17.74 -14.75 -2.46
CA GLY A 164 -18.96 -13.97 -2.68
C GLY A 164 -18.69 -12.47 -2.75
N VAL A 165 -19.75 -11.68 -2.92
CA VAL A 165 -19.66 -10.22 -2.92
C VAL A 165 -19.61 -9.72 -1.47
N LEU A 166 -18.48 -9.16 -1.07
CA LEU A 166 -18.26 -8.59 0.28
C LEU A 166 -18.30 -7.07 0.29
N LEU A 167 -18.63 -6.45 -0.85
CA LEU A 167 -18.87 -5.02 -0.95
C LEU A 167 -20.20 -4.64 -0.31
N THR A 168 -20.21 -3.50 0.36
CA THR A 168 -21.46 -2.88 0.85
C THR A 168 -22.28 -2.31 -0.31
N THR A 169 -23.58 -2.13 -0.09
CA THR A 169 -24.47 -1.48 -1.07
C THR A 169 -23.93 -0.13 -1.54
N LYS A 170 -23.39 0.68 -0.63
CA LYS A 170 -22.79 1.98 -0.98
C LYS A 170 -21.61 1.85 -1.94
N GLN A 171 -20.75 0.85 -1.73
CA GLN A 171 -19.60 0.60 -2.59
C GLN A 171 -20.01 0.05 -3.97
N ILE A 172 -21.06 -0.77 -4.01
CA ILE A 172 -21.64 -1.26 -5.27
C ILE A 172 -22.21 -0.09 -6.07
N LEU A 173 -23.00 0.79 -5.45
CA LEU A 173 -23.56 1.99 -6.11
C LEU A 173 -22.46 2.91 -6.64
N GLN A 174 -21.40 3.13 -5.86
CA GLN A 174 -20.24 3.89 -6.31
C GLN A 174 -19.61 3.30 -7.58
N GLN A 175 -19.73 1.99 -7.79
CA GLN A 175 -19.20 1.33 -8.96
C GLN A 175 -20.05 1.54 -10.21
N TYR A 176 -21.37 1.56 -10.07
CA TYR A 176 -22.26 2.04 -11.13
C TYR A 176 -21.98 3.51 -11.48
N ASP A 177 -21.81 4.36 -10.46
CA ASP A 177 -21.49 5.79 -10.68
C ASP A 177 -20.20 5.95 -11.48
N ARG A 178 -19.15 5.18 -11.15
CA ARG A 178 -17.87 5.18 -11.89
C ARG A 178 -18.02 4.69 -13.33
N TYR A 179 -18.79 3.63 -13.55
CA TYR A 179 -19.06 3.13 -14.89
C TYR A 179 -19.81 4.17 -15.74
N ASN A 180 -20.89 4.73 -15.20
CA ASN A 180 -21.68 5.77 -15.86
C ASN A 180 -20.84 7.01 -16.18
N ALA A 181 -20.01 7.46 -15.24
CA ALA A 181 -19.10 8.58 -15.46
C ALA A 181 -17.98 8.29 -16.49
N SER A 182 -17.76 7.02 -16.85
CA SER A 182 -16.74 6.62 -17.83
C SER A 182 -17.23 6.62 -19.29
N GLU A 183 -18.44 7.10 -19.56
CA GLU A 183 -19.04 7.14 -20.90
C GLU A 183 -18.13 7.78 -21.96
N ALA A 184 -17.44 8.86 -21.60
CA ALA A 184 -16.52 9.56 -22.49
C ALA A 184 -15.05 9.09 -22.37
N ALA A 185 -14.76 8.07 -21.55
CA ALA A 185 -13.42 7.54 -21.37
C ALA A 185 -13.00 6.64 -22.55
N ALA A 186 -11.72 6.27 -22.60
CA ALA A 186 -11.24 5.31 -23.58
C ALA A 186 -12.02 3.98 -23.48
N PRO A 187 -12.32 3.30 -24.61
CA PRO A 187 -13.11 2.06 -24.62
C PRO A 187 -12.57 0.97 -23.69
N GLU A 188 -11.25 0.89 -23.53
CA GLU A 188 -10.60 -0.07 -22.63
C GLU A 188 -10.95 0.20 -21.15
N THR A 189 -11.06 1.47 -20.77
CA THR A 189 -11.48 1.85 -19.41
C THR A 189 -12.95 1.48 -19.18
N GLN A 190 -13.82 1.75 -20.15
CA GLN A 190 -15.24 1.41 -20.05
C GLN A 190 -15.44 -0.10 -19.94
N LYS A 191 -14.75 -0.89 -20.78
CA LYS A 191 -14.77 -2.37 -20.71
C LYS A 191 -14.29 -2.90 -19.36
N LEU A 192 -13.22 -2.31 -18.82
CA LEU A 192 -12.70 -2.72 -17.52
C LEU A 192 -13.68 -2.39 -16.38
N LEU A 193 -14.35 -1.24 -16.42
CA LEU A 193 -15.34 -0.91 -15.40
C LEU A 193 -16.62 -1.75 -15.54
N ALA A 194 -17.02 -2.09 -16.77
CA ALA A 194 -18.09 -3.04 -17.02
C ALA A 194 -17.80 -4.41 -16.39
N SER A 195 -16.59 -4.94 -16.56
CA SER A 195 -16.25 -6.26 -16.02
C SER A 195 -16.26 -6.32 -14.48
N LEU A 196 -16.06 -5.18 -13.81
CA LEU A 196 -16.24 -5.09 -12.36
C LEU A 196 -17.72 -5.19 -11.96
N LEU A 197 -18.63 -4.62 -12.76
CA LEU A 197 -20.08 -4.77 -12.54
C LEU A 197 -20.52 -6.19 -12.82
N ASP A 198 -20.06 -6.80 -13.92
CA ASP A 198 -20.34 -8.20 -14.25
C ASP A 198 -19.94 -9.13 -13.10
N ALA A 199 -18.77 -8.90 -12.50
CA ALA A 199 -18.31 -9.66 -11.35
C ALA A 199 -19.22 -9.50 -10.12
N ILE A 200 -19.78 -8.31 -9.88
CA ILE A 200 -20.72 -8.06 -8.77
C ILE A 200 -22.08 -8.73 -9.03
N GLU A 201 -22.53 -8.75 -10.28
CA GLU A 201 -23.86 -9.24 -10.67
C GLU A 201 -23.90 -10.76 -10.86
N SER A 202 -22.78 -11.39 -11.25
CA SER A 202 -22.71 -12.82 -11.56
C SER A 202 -23.27 -13.73 -10.45
N PRO A 203 -22.93 -13.56 -9.15
CA PRO A 203 -23.49 -14.40 -8.09
C PRO A 203 -25.00 -14.24 -7.92
N ARG A 204 -25.53 -13.02 -8.13
CA ARG A 204 -26.97 -12.74 -8.01
C ARG A 204 -27.78 -13.40 -9.12
N LEU A 205 -27.25 -13.38 -10.33
CA LEU A 205 -27.89 -14.02 -11.48
C LEU A 205 -27.94 -15.55 -11.28
N ALA A 206 -26.85 -16.15 -10.77
CA ALA A 206 -26.81 -17.57 -10.44
C ALA A 206 -27.81 -17.98 -9.33
N GLU A 207 -28.03 -17.12 -8.32
CA GLU A 207 -29.05 -17.36 -7.28
C GLU A 207 -30.48 -17.24 -7.81
N GLN A 208 -30.74 -16.33 -8.76
CA GLN A 208 -32.06 -16.15 -9.38
C GLN A 208 -32.44 -17.32 -10.30
N ASP A 209 -31.47 -17.89 -11.00
CA ASP A 209 -31.68 -19.02 -11.92
C ASP A 209 -31.85 -20.37 -11.18
N ASN A 210 -31.54 -20.44 -9.88
CA ASN A 210 -31.58 -21.67 -9.10
C ASN A 210 -32.22 -21.42 -7.71
N PRO A 211 -33.55 -21.18 -7.65
CA PRO A 211 -34.21 -20.86 -6.39
C PRO A 211 -34.08 -22.04 -5.40
N PRO A 212 -33.95 -21.76 -4.10
CA PRO A 212 -33.84 -22.80 -3.09
C PRO A 212 -35.08 -23.69 -3.12
N SER A 213 -34.88 -25.00 -3.24
CA SER A 213 -35.94 -25.98 -3.05
C SER A 213 -36.46 -25.88 -1.61
N GLU A 214 -37.75 -25.57 -1.44
CA GLU A 214 -38.47 -25.60 -0.16
C GLU A 214 -38.43 -26.98 0.52
#